data_AF-A0A5C7H002-F1
#
_entry.id   AF-A0A5C7H002-F1
#
_cell.length_a   1.000
_cell.length_b   1.000
_cell.length_c   1.000
_cell.angle_alpha   90.00
_cell.angle_beta   90.00
_cell.angle_gamma   90.00
#
_symmetry.space_group_name_H-M   'P 1'
#
loop_
_entity.id
_entity.type
_entity.pdbx_description
1 polymer ?
#
loop_
_entity_poly.entity_id
_entity_poly.type
_entity_poly.pdbx_seq_one_letter_code
_entity_poly.pdbx_strand_id
1 'polypeptide(L)'
;MPRGQHIVKFCVSSNLMATTTERRGFGFKNLTETFLVDVHRAEGGPLNVGLNAPLCINGSSNLDKVENVAVRIELSNGCVGWGEVAVLPNLVTVDQEEALETVLEACQFLKESPPMTLNLVLAEIRGNILPRP
;
A
#
# COMPACT_ATOMS: atom_id res chain seq x y z
N MET A 1 22.38 12.96 18.54
CA MET A 1 22.04 11.52 18.55
C MET A 1 21.16 11.23 17.32
N PRO A 2 21.64 10.53 16.29
CA PRO A 2 20.80 10.19 15.16
C PRO A 2 20.03 8.91 15.47
N ARG A 3 18.70 8.97 15.39
CA ARG A 3 17.82 7.80 15.49
C ARG A 3 17.93 7.01 14.19
N GLY A 4 18.52 5.82 14.25
CA GLY A 4 18.61 4.90 13.12
C GLY A 4 17.21 4.51 12.66
N GLN A 5 16.90 4.75 11.38
CA GLN A 5 15.70 4.24 10.76
C GLN A 5 15.91 2.76 10.45
N HIS A 6 15.21 1.89 11.18
CA HIS A 6 15.17 0.46 10.88
C HIS A 6 14.19 0.25 9.72
N ILE A 7 14.71 0.18 8.49
CA ILE A 7 13.94 -0.25 7.33
C ILE A 7 13.69 -1.75 7.48
N VAL A 8 12.48 -2.15 7.86
CA VAL A 8 12.07 -3.56 7.86
C VAL A 8 11.64 -3.92 6.45
N LYS A 9 12.52 -4.60 5.72
CA LYS A 9 12.22 -5.19 4.41
C LYS A 9 11.51 -6.53 4.63
N PHE A 10 10.21 -6.60 4.34
CA PHE A 10 9.50 -7.87 4.28
C PHE A 10 9.92 -8.63 3.02
N CYS A 11 10.89 -9.53 3.16
CA CYS A 11 11.16 -10.57 2.17
C CYS A 11 10.46 -11.86 2.62
N VAL A 12 9.51 -12.36 1.83
CA VAL A 12 8.98 -13.71 2.00
C VAL A 12 9.97 -14.66 1.35
N SER A 13 10.90 -15.18 2.13
CA SER A 13 11.79 -16.28 1.71
C SER A 13 11.19 -17.58 2.22
N SER A 14 10.62 -18.38 1.32
CA SER A 14 10.17 -19.73 1.63
C SER A 14 11.36 -20.69 1.66
N ASN A 15 12.06 -20.75 2.80
CA ASN A 15 12.92 -21.88 3.11
C ASN A 15 12.34 -22.59 4.34
N LEU A 16 11.61 -23.67 4.07
CA LEU A 16 11.11 -24.59 5.07
C LEU A 16 12.29 -25.48 5.50
N MET A 17 12.73 -25.39 6.77
CA MET A 17 13.07 -26.55 7.62
C MET A 17 13.57 -26.13 9.02
N ALA A 18 13.07 -26.88 10.02
CA ALA A 18 13.42 -26.95 11.45
C ALA A 18 13.01 -25.74 12.32
N THR A 19 12.38 -25.86 13.50
CA THR A 19 12.15 -26.99 14.43
C THR A 19 10.92 -26.68 15.30
N THR A 20 10.30 -27.72 15.83
CA THR A 20 9.02 -27.76 16.55
C THR A 20 8.96 -26.84 17.79
N THR A 21 8.24 -25.74 17.64
CA THR A 21 7.39 -25.18 18.68
C THR A 21 6.01 -25.12 18.04
N GLU A 22 4.92 -25.45 18.75
CA GLU A 22 3.57 -25.23 18.22
C GLU A 22 3.34 -23.72 18.02
N ARG A 23 3.86 -23.18 16.92
CA ARG A 23 3.31 -21.97 16.33
C ARG A 23 1.99 -22.43 15.75
N ARG A 24 0.91 -22.34 16.54
CA ARG A 24 -0.43 -22.27 15.94
C ARG A 24 -0.36 -21.11 14.96
N GLY A 25 -0.27 -21.42 13.67
CA GLY A 25 -0.20 -20.41 12.63
C GLY A 25 -1.42 -19.54 12.76
N PHE A 26 -1.23 -18.27 13.06
CA PHE A 26 -2.31 -17.31 13.03
C PHE A 26 -2.65 -17.10 11.54
N GLY A 27 -3.66 -17.83 11.06
CA GLY A 27 -4.06 -17.78 9.66
C GLY A 27 -4.51 -16.36 9.26
N PHE A 28 -4.42 -16.05 7.97
CA PHE A 28 -4.74 -14.71 7.45
C PHE A 28 -6.16 -14.23 7.83
N LYS A 29 -7.15 -15.12 7.83
CA LYS A 29 -8.52 -14.79 8.27
C LYS A 29 -8.58 -14.36 9.73
N ASN A 30 -7.92 -15.10 10.63
CA ASN A 30 -7.84 -14.71 12.04
C ASN A 30 -7.12 -13.36 12.19
N LEU A 31 -6.08 -13.11 11.39
CA LEU A 31 -5.38 -11.83 11.37
C LEU A 31 -6.30 -10.68 10.97
N THR A 32 -7.01 -10.77 9.86
CA THR A 32 -7.86 -9.67 9.39
C THR A 32 -9.02 -9.35 10.32
N GLU A 33 -9.52 -10.36 11.06
CA GLU A 33 -10.62 -10.21 12.01
C GLU A 33 -10.18 -9.67 13.38
N THR A 34 -8.91 -9.83 13.77
CA THR A 34 -8.43 -9.45 15.12
C THR A 34 -7.38 -8.34 15.14
N PHE A 35 -6.68 -8.12 14.04
CA PHE A 35 -5.70 -7.04 13.94
C PHE A 35 -6.41 -5.69 13.86
N LEU A 36 -6.23 -4.89 14.90
CA LEU A 36 -6.74 -3.52 14.95
C LEU A 36 -5.78 -2.57 14.24
N VAL A 37 -6.31 -1.91 13.22
CA VAL A 37 -5.69 -0.83 12.48
C VAL A 37 -6.04 0.46 13.21
N ASP A 38 -5.08 0.96 13.97
CA ASP A 38 -5.12 2.26 14.64
C ASP A 38 -4.08 3.17 13.95
N VAL A 39 -4.56 4.13 13.17
CA VAL A 39 -3.73 4.95 12.29
C VAL A 39 -3.27 6.20 13.02
N HIS A 40 -1.94 6.38 13.10
CA HIS A 40 -1.35 7.62 13.56
C HIS A 40 -1.20 8.63 12.43
N ARG A 41 -0.84 8.16 11.23
CA ARG A 41 -0.56 9.01 10.07
C ARG A 41 -0.77 8.26 8.76
N ALA A 42 -1.45 8.90 7.81
CA ALA A 42 -1.66 8.39 6.45
C ALA A 42 -1.41 9.51 5.44
N GLU A 43 -0.54 9.23 4.47
CA GLU A 43 -0.08 10.18 3.47
C GLU A 43 -0.04 9.52 2.09
N GLY A 44 -0.53 10.25 1.08
CA GLY A 44 -0.43 9.91 -0.32
C GLY A 44 0.30 11.01 -1.08
N GLY A 45 1.00 10.66 -2.16
CA GLY A 45 1.64 11.66 -3.00
C GLY A 45 2.16 11.12 -4.32
N PRO A 46 2.47 12.01 -5.29
CA PRO A 46 3.04 11.61 -6.56
C PRO A 46 4.37 10.88 -6.39
N LEU A 47 4.53 9.75 -7.08
CA LEU A 47 5.77 8.99 -7.19
C LEU A 47 6.25 9.03 -8.64
N ASN A 48 6.94 10.12 -8.97
CA ASN A 48 7.47 10.38 -10.29
C ASN A 48 8.92 9.92 -10.40
N VAL A 49 9.20 8.93 -11.25
CA VAL A 49 10.55 8.38 -11.44
C VAL A 49 10.93 8.41 -12.91
N GLY A 50 12.01 9.12 -13.24
CA GLY A 50 12.59 9.13 -14.58
C GLY A 50 13.24 7.78 -14.91
N LEU A 51 13.07 7.34 -16.15
CA LEU A 51 13.61 6.07 -16.64
C LEU A 51 14.96 6.31 -17.33
N ASN A 52 15.91 5.41 -17.09
CA ASN A 52 17.26 5.52 -17.69
C ASN A 52 17.27 5.25 -19.20
N ALA A 53 16.20 4.65 -19.72
CA ALA A 53 15.93 4.48 -21.13
C ALA A 53 14.41 4.43 -21.32
N PRO A 54 13.88 4.84 -22.49
CA PRO A 54 12.44 4.83 -22.71
C PRO A 54 11.87 3.42 -22.66
N LEU A 55 10.74 3.25 -21.96
CA LEU A 55 9.97 2.01 -21.97
C LEU A 55 8.90 2.08 -23.06
N CYS A 56 8.86 1.07 -23.91
CA CYS A 56 7.83 0.91 -24.93
C CYS A 56 6.78 -0.07 -24.40
N ILE A 57 5.61 0.44 -23.98
CA ILE A 57 4.52 -0.40 -23.48
C ILE A 57 3.53 -0.62 -24.63
N ASN A 58 3.28 -1.89 -24.98
CA ASN A 58 2.31 -2.31 -26.00
C ASN A 58 2.39 -1.55 -27.35
N GLY A 59 3.59 -1.12 -27.76
CA GLY A 59 3.82 -0.42 -29.03
C GLY A 59 3.35 1.04 -29.06
N SER A 60 2.93 1.61 -27.94
CA SER A 60 2.63 3.04 -27.82
C SER A 60 3.89 3.88 -27.59
N SER A 61 3.71 5.21 -27.53
CA SER A 61 4.74 6.20 -27.28
C SER A 61 5.72 5.80 -26.17
N ASN A 62 6.99 6.11 -26.41
CA ASN A 62 8.08 5.96 -25.45
C ASN A 62 7.72 6.63 -24.11
N LEU A 63 7.78 5.86 -23.04
CA LEU A 63 7.61 6.34 -21.67
C LEU A 63 8.98 6.66 -21.08
N ASP A 64 9.22 7.94 -20.78
CA ASP A 64 10.49 8.40 -20.20
C ASP A 64 10.42 8.58 -18.67
N LYS A 65 9.21 8.55 -18.10
CA LYS A 65 8.95 8.70 -16.66
C LYS A 65 7.74 7.84 -16.28
N VAL A 66 7.78 7.20 -15.11
CA VAL A 66 6.56 6.63 -14.50
C VAL A 66 5.89 7.66 -13.60
N GLU A 67 4.56 7.69 -13.63
CA GLU A 67 3.70 8.64 -12.93
C GLU A 67 2.84 7.94 -11.89
N ASN A 68 3.48 7.15 -11.02
CA ASN A 68 2.79 6.39 -9.99
C ASN A 68 2.33 7.29 -8.84
N VAL A 69 1.58 6.72 -7.91
CA VAL A 69 1.23 7.36 -6.63
C VAL A 69 1.76 6.48 -5.51
N ALA A 70 2.46 7.07 -4.53
CA ALA A 70 2.90 6.38 -3.33
C ALA A 70 1.91 6.61 -2.18
N VAL A 71 1.76 5.60 -1.33
CA VAL A 71 1.03 5.70 -0.07
C VAL A 71 1.91 5.25 1.09
N ARG A 72 1.82 5.98 2.20
CA ARG A 72 2.49 5.68 3.47
C ARG A 72 1.48 5.68 4.59
N ILE A 73 1.43 4.58 5.34
CA ILE A 73 0.60 4.45 6.53
C ILE A 73 1.50 4.15 7.73
N GLU A 74 1.28 4.86 8.82
CA GLU A 74 1.93 4.66 10.10
C GLU A 74 0.86 4.44 11.17
N LEU A 75 0.97 3.32 11.87
CA LEU A 75 0.06 2.93 12.94
C LEU A 75 0.52 3.52 14.28
N SER A 76 -0.39 3.66 15.23
CA SER A 76 -0.13 4.18 16.59
C SER A 76 0.89 3.35 17.38
N ASN A 77 1.12 2.09 16.98
CA ASN A 77 2.17 1.23 17.54
C ASN A 77 3.57 1.44 16.91
N GLY A 78 3.71 2.38 15.97
CA GLY A 78 4.95 2.71 15.28
C GLY A 78 5.27 1.85 14.05
N CYS A 79 4.41 0.89 13.67
CA CYS A 79 4.56 0.16 12.42
C CYS A 79 4.30 1.08 11.22
N VAL A 80 5.15 1.00 10.19
CA VAL A 80 5.04 1.79 8.97
C VAL A 80 4.96 0.87 7.76
N GLY A 81 3.93 1.06 6.94
CA GLY A 81 3.73 0.39 5.66
C GLY A 81 3.82 1.39 4.50
N TRP A 82 4.38 0.93 3.38
CA TRP A 82 4.44 1.66 2.12
C TRP A 82 3.75 0.84 1.03
N GLY A 83 3.03 1.53 0.14
CA GLY A 83 2.41 0.94 -1.04
C GLY A 83 2.48 1.89 -2.22
N GLU A 84 2.08 1.40 -3.39
CA GLU A 84 2.02 2.19 -4.62
C GLU A 84 0.76 1.87 -5.43
N VAL A 85 0.32 2.85 -6.21
CA VAL A 85 -0.62 2.70 -7.32
C VAL A 85 0.16 2.93 -8.60
N ALA A 86 0.29 1.87 -9.40
CA ALA A 86 0.97 1.92 -10.68
C ALA A 86 0.03 2.50 -11.75
N VAL A 87 0.38 3.67 -12.27
CA VAL A 87 -0.36 4.34 -13.34
C VAL A 87 0.40 4.11 -14.64
N LEU A 88 -0.06 3.13 -15.40
CA LEU A 88 0.58 2.73 -16.66
C LEU A 88 -0.28 3.18 -17.84
N PRO A 89 0.25 4.06 -18.71
CA PRO A 89 -0.46 4.51 -19.91
C PRO A 89 -0.94 3.32 -20.74
N ASN A 90 -2.17 3.40 -21.24
CA ASN A 90 -2.83 2.41 -22.11
C ASN A 90 -3.09 1.02 -21.48
N LEU A 91 -2.66 0.78 -20.25
CA LEU A 91 -2.97 -0.44 -19.50
C LEU A 91 -4.02 -0.20 -18.42
N VAL A 92 -4.05 1.01 -17.86
CA VAL A 92 -5.02 1.45 -16.86
C VAL A 92 -5.76 2.67 -17.42
N THR A 93 -7.06 2.79 -17.14
CA THR A 93 -7.90 3.91 -17.59
C THR A 93 -7.80 5.15 -16.71
N VAL A 94 -7.24 4.98 -15.51
CA VAL A 94 -7.08 6.00 -14.47
C VAL A 94 -5.73 6.69 -14.67
N ASP A 95 -5.72 8.02 -14.65
CA ASP A 95 -4.49 8.82 -14.70
C ASP A 95 -3.91 9.10 -13.30
N GLN A 96 -2.77 9.79 -13.23
CA GLN A 96 -2.11 10.05 -11.94
C GLN A 96 -2.93 10.96 -11.03
N GLU A 97 -3.72 11.87 -11.60
CA GLU A 97 -4.52 12.83 -10.85
C GLU A 97 -5.69 12.11 -10.17
N GLU A 98 -6.44 11.29 -10.91
CA GLU A 98 -7.53 10.48 -10.39
C GLU A 98 -7.03 9.43 -9.38
N ALA A 99 -5.89 8.80 -9.64
CA ALA A 99 -5.25 7.90 -8.70
C ALA A 99 -4.85 8.61 -7.40
N LEU A 100 -4.31 9.83 -7.50
CA LEU A 100 -3.90 10.61 -6.34
C LEU A 100 -5.11 11.05 -5.51
N GLU A 101 -6.18 11.51 -6.14
CA GLU A 101 -7.43 11.87 -5.47
C GLU A 101 -7.97 10.69 -4.65
N THR A 102 -8.06 9.51 -5.26
CA THR A 102 -8.51 8.27 -4.59
C THR A 102 -7.62 7.91 -3.39
N VAL A 103 -6.29 8.03 -3.55
CA VAL A 103 -5.35 7.75 -2.44
C VAL A 103 -5.50 8.77 -1.32
N LEU A 104 -5.69 10.05 -1.63
CA LEU A 104 -5.89 11.10 -0.63
C LEU A 104 -7.20 10.90 0.13
N GLU A 105 -8.28 10.52 -0.55
CA GLU A 105 -9.55 10.16 0.09
C GLU A 105 -9.39 8.96 1.03
N ALA A 106 -8.74 7.89 0.58
CA ALA A 106 -8.43 6.73 1.43
C ALA A 106 -7.59 7.11 2.65
N CYS A 107 -6.57 7.96 2.47
CA CYS A 107 -5.74 8.44 3.57
C CYS A 107 -6.54 9.30 4.56
N GLN A 108 -7.46 10.14 4.07
CA GLN A 108 -8.32 10.94 4.92
C GLN A 108 -9.26 10.08 5.74
N PHE A 109 -9.95 9.14 5.09
CA PHE A 109 -10.79 8.14 5.76
C PHE A 109 -10.03 7.41 6.87
N LEU A 110 -8.82 6.93 6.58
CA LEU A 110 -7.99 6.21 7.56
C LEU A 110 -7.59 7.07 8.77
N LYS A 111 -7.37 8.39 8.58
CA LYS A 111 -7.03 9.31 9.67
C LYS A 111 -8.23 9.67 10.55
N GLU A 112 -9.41 9.76 9.95
CA GLU A 112 -10.64 10.18 10.64
C GLU A 112 -11.37 8.99 11.29
N SER A 113 -11.08 7.77 10.85
CA SER A 113 -11.68 6.56 11.39
C SER A 113 -11.16 6.23 12.79
N PRO A 114 -12.04 5.79 13.71
CA PRO A 114 -11.59 5.17 14.96
C PRO A 114 -10.85 3.86 14.67
N PRO A 115 -10.10 3.28 15.63
CA PRO A 115 -9.45 1.98 15.43
C PRO A 115 -10.43 0.89 14.97
N MET A 116 -10.10 0.23 13.86
CA MET A 116 -10.97 -0.76 13.20
C MET A 116 -10.24 -2.08 12.97
N THR A 117 -10.96 -3.19 12.78
CA THR A 117 -10.32 -4.42 12.30
C THR A 117 -9.84 -4.26 10.86
N LEU A 118 -8.74 -4.91 10.49
CA LEU A 118 -8.22 -4.87 9.12
C LEU A 118 -9.26 -5.30 8.07
N ASN A 119 -10.12 -6.28 8.39
CA ASN A 119 -11.21 -6.68 7.50
C ASN A 119 -12.19 -5.53 7.23
N LEU A 120 -12.58 -4.78 8.29
CA LEU A 120 -13.48 -3.64 8.13
C LEU A 120 -12.83 -2.53 7.30
N VAL A 121 -11.55 -2.22 7.54
CA VAL A 121 -10.79 -1.26 6.71
C VAL A 121 -10.85 -1.65 5.23
N LEU A 122 -10.56 -2.91 4.91
CA LEU A 122 -10.56 -3.41 3.53
C LEU A 122 -11.96 -3.36 2.91
N ALA A 123 -13.00 -3.64 3.69
CA ALA A 123 -14.38 -3.59 3.23
C ALA A 123 -14.84 -2.15 2.94
N GLU A 124 -14.54 -1.20 3.84
CA GLU A 124 -14.88 0.22 3.68
C GLU A 124 -14.18 0.84 2.48
N ILE A 125 -12.85 0.64 2.36
CA ILE A 125 -12.09 1.16 1.23
C ILE A 125 -12.62 0.57 -0.09
N ARG A 126 -12.89 -0.74 -0.15
CA ARG A 126 -13.44 -1.38 -1.35
C ARG A 126 -14.86 -0.91 -1.67
N GLY A 127 -15.70 -0.72 -0.65
CA GLY A 127 -17.12 -0.46 -0.82
C GLY A 127 -17.44 0.99 -1.14
N ASN A 128 -16.67 1.93 -0.59
CA ASN A 128 -17.02 3.34 -0.54
C ASN A 128 -16.00 4.27 -1.22
N ILE A 129 -14.75 3.84 -1.40
CA ILE A 129 -13.67 4.70 -1.93
C ILE A 129 -13.20 4.23 -3.31
N LEU A 130 -12.89 2.94 -3.46
CA LEU A 130 -12.39 2.44 -4.73
C LEU A 130 -13.49 2.42 -5.80
N PRO A 131 -13.16 2.72 -7.07
CA PRO A 131 -14.09 2.57 -8.18
C PRO A 131 -14.65 1.15 -8.24
N ARG A 132 -15.94 1.02 -8.57
CA ARG A 132 -16.53 -0.30 -8.80
C ARG A 132 -15.93 -0.90 -10.09
N PRO A 133 -15.61 -2.21 -10.07
CA PRO A 133 -15.15 -2.91 -11.26
C PRO A 133 -16.25 -3.02 -12.33
#